data_AF-A0A931FFE4-F1
#
_entry.id   AF-A0A931FFE4-F1
#
_cell.length_a   1.000
_cell.length_b   1.000
_cell.length_c   1.000
_cell.angle_alpha   90.00
_cell.angle_beta   90.00
_cell.angle_gamma   90.00
#
_symmetry.space_group_name_H-M   'P 1'
#
loop_
_entity.id
_entity.type
_entity.pdbx_description
1 polymer ?
#
loop_
_entity_poly.entity_id
_entity_poly.type
_entity_poly.pdbx_seq_one_letter_code
_entity_poly.pdbx_strand_id
1 'polypeptide(L)'
;MVIKVVAVFFFTLVALFVMSAVWLLWLRPRRFADRLAKHALLPPKERSRMRGLLPLAVFAVFVDVLVLGRAFGVVALEVVAVVGIVVCLFLHLTVFLFNQPRLLAPPGMRDDLGYAAEWRQRRGRATPPA
;
A
#
# COMPACT_ATOMS: atom_id res chain seq x y z
N MET A 1 -17.24 12.08 -24.62
CA MET A 1 -17.51 12.70 -23.29
C MET A 1 -17.91 11.66 -22.25
N VAL A 2 -18.90 10.80 -22.54
CA VAL A 2 -19.37 9.72 -21.63
C VAL A 2 -18.24 8.83 -21.10
N ILE A 3 -17.34 8.34 -21.97
CA ILE A 3 -16.22 7.46 -21.57
C ILE A 3 -15.30 8.12 -20.53
N LYS A 4 -14.99 9.42 -20.70
CA LYS A 4 -14.14 10.17 -19.77
C LYS A 4 -14.79 10.27 -18.38
N VAL A 5 -16.08 10.58 -18.35
CA VAL A 5 -16.85 10.72 -17.09
C VAL A 5 -16.95 9.39 -16.37
N VAL A 6 -17.22 8.29 -17.08
CA VAL A 6 -17.28 6.94 -16.50
C VAL A 6 -15.92 6.52 -15.95
N ALA A 7 -14.83 6.80 -16.67
CA ALA A 7 -13.48 6.50 -16.20
C ALA A 7 -13.15 7.26 -14.90
N VAL A 8 -13.35 8.58 -14.89
CA VAL A 8 -13.12 9.41 -13.68
C VAL A 8 -13.94 8.88 -12.51
N PHE A 9 -15.24 8.67 -12.69
CA PHE A 9 -16.10 8.16 -11.63
C PHE A 9 -15.60 6.81 -11.07
N PHE A 10 -15.23 5.88 -11.95
CA PHE A 10 -14.71 4.57 -11.54
C PHE A 10 -13.41 4.70 -10.74
N PHE A 11 -12.44 5.48 -11.20
CA PHE A 11 -11.16 5.64 -10.51
C PHE A 11 -11.30 6.37 -9.18
N THR A 12 -12.18 7.37 -9.10
CA THR A 12 -12.51 8.04 -7.84
C THR A 12 -13.13 7.06 -6.84
N LEU A 13 -14.05 6.19 -7.26
CA LEU A 13 -14.60 5.16 -6.38
C LEU A 13 -13.54 4.17 -5.88
N VAL A 14 -12.62 3.74 -6.76
CA VAL A 14 -11.51 2.88 -6.37
C VAL A 14 -10.61 3.58 -5.36
N ALA A 15 -10.25 4.84 -5.58
CA ALA A 15 -9.44 5.62 -4.65
C ALA A 15 -10.12 5.75 -3.28
N LEU A 16 -11.42 6.07 -3.24
CA LEU A 16 -12.21 6.15 -2.01
C LEU A 16 -12.27 4.79 -1.29
N PHE A 17 -12.47 3.70 -2.01
CA PHE A 17 -12.51 2.36 -1.43
C PHE A 17 -11.18 1.98 -0.78
N VAL A 18 -10.06 2.19 -1.48
CA VAL A 18 -8.73 1.85 -0.95
C VAL A 18 -8.34 2.78 0.21
N MET A 19 -8.66 4.07 0.14
CA MET A 19 -8.45 5.02 1.25
C MET A 19 -9.28 4.64 2.48
N SER A 20 -10.53 4.20 2.29
CA SER A 20 -11.38 3.71 3.38
C SER A 20 -10.79 2.46 4.05
N ALA A 21 -10.17 1.56 3.28
CA ALA A 21 -9.48 0.39 3.82
C ALA A 21 -8.27 0.80 4.68
N VAL A 22 -7.45 1.76 4.22
CA VAL A 22 -6.33 2.31 5.01
C VAL A 22 -6.84 2.98 6.28
N TRP A 23 -7.90 3.78 6.19
CA TRP A 23 -8.50 4.47 7.33
C TRP A 23 -8.95 3.49 8.42
N LEU A 24 -9.65 2.41 8.02
CA LEU A 24 -10.07 1.35 8.95
C LEU A 24 -8.88 0.66 9.60
N LEU A 25 -7.82 0.40 8.83
CA LEU A 25 -6.59 -0.22 9.31
C LEU A 25 -5.83 0.68 10.30
N TRP A 26 -5.86 2.00 10.10
CA TRP A 26 -5.14 2.96 10.92
C TRP A 26 -5.89 3.39 12.20
N LEU A 27 -7.20 3.61 12.13
CA LEU A 27 -7.96 4.18 13.25
C LEU A 27 -8.70 3.17 14.12
N ARG A 28 -8.97 1.96 13.60
CA ARG A 28 -9.57 0.88 14.40
C ARG A 28 -8.63 -0.31 14.49
N PRO A 29 -7.38 -0.11 14.96
CA PRO A 29 -6.39 -1.16 15.01
C PRO A 29 -6.88 -2.33 15.86
N ARG A 30 -7.69 -2.14 16.92
CA ARG A 30 -8.21 -3.25 17.75
C ARG A 30 -9.23 -4.14 17.05
N ARG A 31 -10.24 -3.57 16.38
CA ARG A 31 -11.25 -4.38 15.64
C ARG A 31 -10.66 -5.06 14.41
N PHE A 32 -9.64 -4.44 13.81
CA PHE A 32 -8.88 -5.08 12.75
C PHE A 32 -7.86 -6.08 13.34
N ALA A 33 -7.27 -5.81 14.51
CA ALA A 33 -6.35 -6.68 15.27
C ALA A 33 -6.99 -8.01 15.64
N ASP A 34 -8.28 -8.06 15.95
CA ASP A 34 -8.96 -9.35 16.21
C ASP A 34 -9.10 -10.20 14.92
N ARG A 35 -9.28 -9.54 13.76
CA ARG A 35 -9.19 -10.21 12.45
C ARG A 35 -7.73 -10.51 12.08
N LEU A 36 -6.79 -9.66 12.49
CA LEU A 36 -5.34 -9.77 12.30
C LEU A 36 -4.67 -10.75 13.27
N ALA A 37 -5.30 -11.13 14.37
CA ALA A 37 -4.88 -12.21 15.25
C ALA A 37 -5.02 -13.54 14.51
N LYS A 38 -6.07 -13.66 13.68
CA LYS A 38 -6.15 -14.71 12.65
C LYS A 38 -5.11 -14.51 11.53
N HIS A 39 -4.51 -13.32 11.38
CA HIS A 39 -3.41 -13.04 10.44
C HIS A 39 -2.00 -13.28 10.99
N ALA A 40 -1.81 -13.43 12.30
CA ALA A 40 -0.54 -13.95 12.83
C ALA A 40 -0.25 -15.36 12.27
N LEU A 41 -1.32 -16.09 11.91
CA LEU A 41 -1.30 -17.36 11.20
C LEU A 41 -1.08 -17.22 9.68
N LEU A 42 -1.23 -16.03 9.10
CA LEU A 42 -1.03 -15.83 7.67
C LEU A 42 0.46 -15.90 7.30
N PRO A 43 0.76 -16.43 6.11
CA PRO A 43 2.13 -16.50 5.63
C PRO A 43 2.77 -15.10 5.59
N PRO A 44 4.08 -14.99 5.85
CA PRO A 44 4.83 -13.73 5.92
C PRO A 44 4.57 -12.77 4.75
N LYS A 45 4.39 -13.35 3.56
CA LYS A 45 4.10 -12.65 2.30
C LYS A 45 2.80 -11.84 2.36
N GLU A 46 1.78 -12.35 3.05
CA GLU A 46 0.48 -11.69 3.16
C GLU A 46 0.50 -10.59 4.22
N ARG A 47 1.21 -10.79 5.33
CA ARG A 47 1.44 -9.73 6.34
C ARG A 47 2.23 -8.56 5.76
N SER A 48 3.29 -8.85 5.00
CA SER A 48 4.09 -7.81 4.34
C SER A 48 3.29 -6.99 3.32
N ARG A 49 2.30 -7.59 2.63
CA ARG A 49 1.40 -6.88 1.69
C ARG A 49 0.56 -5.81 2.38
N MET A 50 0.12 -6.04 3.61
CA MET A 50 -0.74 -5.10 4.34
C MET A 50 0.01 -3.87 4.85
N ARG A 51 1.33 -3.96 5.00
CA ARG A 51 2.17 -2.82 5.41
C ARG A 51 2.26 -1.76 4.32
N GLY A 52 2.28 -2.18 3.06
CA GLY A 52 2.32 -1.29 1.89
C GLY A 52 0.97 -0.70 1.47
N LEU A 53 -0.11 -0.90 2.25
CA LEU A 53 -1.46 -0.48 1.85
C LEU A 53 -1.60 1.04 1.74
N LEU A 54 -0.93 1.80 2.61
CA LEU A 54 -0.98 3.27 2.59
C LEU A 54 -0.34 3.83 1.30
N PRO A 55 0.92 3.48 0.94
CA PRO A 55 1.48 3.87 -0.36
C PRO A 55 0.59 3.45 -1.55
N LEU A 56 -0.07 2.29 -1.48
CA LEU A 56 -0.98 1.83 -2.53
C LEU A 56 -2.26 2.67 -2.62
N ALA A 57 -2.78 3.16 -1.50
CA ALA A 57 -3.93 4.06 -1.47
C ALA A 57 -3.57 5.43 -2.07
N VAL A 58 -2.41 5.97 -1.70
CA VAL A 58 -1.91 7.23 -2.29
C VAL A 58 -1.63 7.05 -3.78
N PHE A 59 -1.12 5.89 -4.21
CA PHE A 59 -1.00 5.54 -5.62
C PHE A 59 -2.36 5.61 -6.34
N ALA A 60 -3.43 5.06 -5.76
CA ALA A 60 -4.76 5.11 -6.36
C ALA A 60 -5.26 6.56 -6.55
N VAL A 61 -4.94 7.46 -5.59
CA VAL A 61 -5.24 8.89 -5.71
C VAL A 61 -4.46 9.51 -6.87
N PHE A 62 -3.18 9.21 -7.03
CA PHE A 62 -2.41 9.74 -8.17
C PHE A 62 -2.87 9.19 -9.51
N VAL A 63 -3.34 7.94 -9.58
CA VAL A 63 -4.00 7.40 -10.79
C VAL A 63 -5.26 8.20 -11.11
N ASP A 64 -6.07 8.53 -10.11
CA ASP A 64 -7.26 9.37 -10.30
C ASP A 64 -6.89 10.77 -10.82
N VAL A 65 -5.85 11.40 -10.24
CA VAL A 65 -5.32 12.70 -10.72
C VAL A 65 -4.81 12.60 -12.17
N LEU A 66 -4.16 11.50 -12.56
CA LEU A 66 -3.72 11.28 -13.93
C LEU A 66 -4.90 11.20 -14.91
N VAL A 67 -5.95 10.47 -14.53
CA VAL A 67 -7.17 10.31 -15.33
C VAL A 67 -7.90 11.65 -15.45
N LEU A 68 -7.99 12.43 -14.36
CA LEU A 68 -8.52 13.80 -14.38
C LEU A 68 -7.70 14.71 -15.30
N GLY A 69 -6.37 14.72 -15.16
CA GLY A 69 -5.47 15.50 -16.01
C GLY A 69 -5.68 15.19 -17.49
N ARG A 70 -5.74 13.90 -17.86
CA ARG A 70 -6.04 13.43 -19.22
C ARG A 70 -7.44 13.80 -19.70
N ALA A 71 -8.44 13.74 -18.83
CA ALA A 71 -9.81 14.04 -19.20
C ALA A 71 -9.99 15.52 -19.59
N PHE A 72 -9.34 16.42 -18.84
CA PHE A 72 -9.42 17.87 -18.99
C PHE A 72 -8.26 18.49 -19.79
N GLY A 73 -7.26 17.71 -20.21
CA GLY A 73 -6.12 18.20 -21.00
C GLY A 73 -5.12 19.04 -20.19
N VAL A 74 -5.01 18.80 -18.88
CA VAL A 74 -4.15 19.57 -17.97
C VAL A 74 -2.81 18.85 -17.79
N VAL A 75 -1.84 19.16 -18.64
CA VAL A 75 -0.52 18.50 -18.69
C VAL A 75 0.21 18.54 -17.35
N ALA A 76 0.13 19.65 -16.61
CA ALA A 76 0.77 19.79 -15.31
C ALA A 76 0.28 18.72 -14.30
N LEU A 77 -1.04 18.41 -14.31
CA LEU A 77 -1.59 17.36 -13.45
C LEU A 77 -1.09 15.98 -13.86
N GLU A 78 -0.93 15.72 -15.17
CA GLU A 78 -0.37 14.45 -15.65
C GLU A 78 1.07 14.25 -15.17
N VAL A 79 1.92 15.28 -15.29
CA VAL A 79 3.32 15.21 -14.85
C VAL A 79 3.40 14.95 -13.35
N VAL A 80 2.64 15.71 -12.54
CA VAL A 80 2.58 15.52 -11.09
C VAL A 80 2.10 14.12 -10.73
N ALA A 81 1.07 13.61 -11.43
CA ALA A 81 0.55 12.29 -11.19
C ALA A 81 1.54 11.18 -11.53
N VAL A 82 2.25 11.27 -12.65
CA VAL A 82 3.27 10.28 -13.03
C VAL A 82 4.40 10.23 -12.01
N VAL A 83 4.91 11.40 -11.59
CA VAL A 83 5.95 11.46 -10.55
C VAL A 83 5.43 10.87 -9.24
N GLY A 84 4.23 11.24 -8.82
CA GLY A 84 3.58 10.71 -7.62
C GLY A 84 3.41 9.19 -7.65
N ILE A 85 3.00 8.62 -8.79
CA ILE A 85 2.89 7.17 -9.01
C ILE A 85 4.24 6.49 -8.80
N VAL A 86 5.30 6.99 -9.43
CA VAL A 86 6.65 6.39 -9.32
C VAL A 86 7.13 6.42 -7.87
N VAL A 87 6.95 7.55 -7.17
CA VAL A 87 7.31 7.68 -5.75
C VAL A 87 6.49 6.72 -4.88
N CYS A 88 5.18 6.59 -5.11
CA CYS A 88 4.33 5.68 -4.35
C CYS A 88 4.72 4.22 -4.56
N LEU A 89 5.06 3.81 -5.79
CA LEU A 89 5.53 2.46 -6.08
C LEU A 89 6.87 2.18 -5.40
N PHE A 90 7.78 3.14 -5.43
CA PHE A 90 9.05 3.03 -4.72
C PHE A 90 8.82 2.86 -3.21
N LEU A 91 8.01 3.73 -2.60
CA LEU A 91 7.66 3.64 -1.17
C LEU A 91 6.94 2.33 -0.83
N HIS A 92 6.03 1.86 -1.67
CA HIS A 92 5.36 0.58 -1.49
C HIS A 92 6.39 -0.55 -1.44
N LEU A 93 7.35 -0.56 -2.37
CA LEU A 93 8.40 -1.56 -2.42
C LEU A 93 9.33 -1.48 -1.20
N THR A 94 9.72 -0.27 -0.78
CA THR A 94 10.58 -0.07 0.40
C THR A 94 9.88 -0.54 1.68
N VAL A 95 8.61 -0.19 1.86
CA VAL A 95 7.81 -0.63 3.02
C VAL A 95 7.60 -2.14 2.98
N PHE A 96 7.31 -2.70 1.80
CA PHE A 96 7.13 -4.14 1.65
C PHE A 96 8.41 -4.93 1.98
N LEU A 97 9.55 -4.53 1.43
CA LEU A 97 10.82 -5.26 1.58
C LEU A 97 11.47 -5.03 2.94
N PHE A 98 11.45 -3.79 3.43
CA PHE A 98 12.26 -3.36 4.57
C PHE A 98 11.45 -2.86 5.77
N ASN A 99 10.12 -2.73 5.65
CA ASN A 99 9.26 -2.05 6.62
C ASN A 99 9.73 -0.62 6.93
N GLN A 100 10.25 0.08 5.90
CA GLN A 100 10.70 1.46 6.01
C GLN A 100 10.13 2.35 4.89
N PRO A 101 9.80 3.62 5.19
CA PRO A 101 9.82 4.24 6.52
C PRO A 101 8.66 3.76 7.41
N ARG A 102 8.94 3.55 8.72
CA ARG A 102 7.97 2.97 9.68
C ARG A 102 6.68 3.78 9.84
N LEU A 103 6.72 5.08 9.53
CA LEU A 103 5.55 5.95 9.56
C LEU A 103 4.48 5.53 8.55
N LEU A 104 4.87 4.91 7.44
CA LEU A 104 3.95 4.45 6.41
C LEU A 104 3.32 3.08 6.72
N ALA A 105 3.87 2.36 7.69
CA ALA A 105 3.29 1.11 8.16
C ALA A 105 2.14 1.38 9.16
N PRO A 106 1.10 0.52 9.18
CA PRO A 106 0.04 0.59 10.18
C PRO A 106 0.62 0.59 11.61
N PRO A 107 0.02 1.34 12.56
CA PRO A 107 0.57 1.50 13.91
C PRO A 107 0.92 0.18 14.61
N GLY A 108 0.09 -0.85 14.46
CA GLY A 108 0.31 -2.18 15.06
C GLY A 108 1.35 -3.07 14.37
N MET A 109 1.97 -2.61 13.28
CA MET A 109 2.95 -3.37 12.47
C MET A 109 4.29 -2.63 12.30
N ARG A 110 4.49 -1.52 13.01
CA ARG A 110 5.69 -0.67 12.83
C ARG A 110 6.98 -1.33 13.31
N ASP A 111 6.86 -2.25 14.27
CA ASP A 111 7.99 -2.98 14.85
C ASP A 111 8.27 -4.31 14.14
N ASP A 112 7.47 -4.66 13.14
CA ASP A 112 7.67 -5.87 12.36
C ASP A 112 8.95 -5.80 11.49
N LEU A 113 9.52 -6.97 11.19
CA LEU A 113 10.59 -7.11 10.21
C LEU A 113 10.05 -7.00 8.79
N GLY A 114 10.74 -6.31 7.89
CA GLY A 114 10.42 -6.34 6.45
C GLY A 114 10.53 -7.73 5.84
N TYR A 115 9.87 -7.96 4.70
CA TYR A 115 9.86 -9.26 4.02
C TYR A 115 11.27 -9.84 3.78
N ALA A 116 12.23 -8.98 3.41
CA ALA A 116 13.60 -9.42 3.15
C ALA A 116 14.30 -9.94 4.42
N ALA A 117 14.07 -9.29 5.56
CA ALA A 117 14.61 -9.71 6.85
C ALA A 117 13.94 -11.00 7.35
N GLU A 118 12.60 -11.09 7.24
CA GLU A 118 11.86 -12.31 7.58
C GLU A 118 12.32 -13.52 6.74
N TRP A 119 12.59 -13.31 5.46
CA TRP A 119 13.09 -14.34 4.56
C TRP A 119 14.52 -14.79 4.91
N ARG A 120 15.43 -13.86 5.23
CA ARG A 120 16.79 -14.20 5.68
C ARG A 120 16.78 -15.00 6.97
N GLN A 121 15.96 -14.60 7.95
CA GLN A 121 15.83 -15.31 9.22
C GLN A 121 15.33 -16.75 9.03
N ARG A 122 14.39 -16.97 8.10
CA ARG A 122 13.92 -18.33 7.75
C ARG A 122 15.00 -19.18 7.10
N ARG A 123 15.82 -18.61 6.21
CA ARG A 123 16.95 -19.34 5.61
C ARG A 123 18.02 -19.70 6.64
N GLY A 124 18.36 -18.80 7.56
CA GLY A 124 19.36 -19.07 8.60
C GLY A 124 18.94 -20.14 9.60
N ARG A 125 17.63 -20.31 9.84
CA ARG A 125 17.09 -21.39 10.69
C ARG A 125 17.00 -22.74 9.97
N ALA A 126 17.07 -22.75 8.64
CA ALA A 126 17.01 -23.98 7.84
C ALA A 126 18.39 -24.65 7.69
N THR A 127 19.45 -24.07 8.23
CA THR A 127 20.78 -24.70 8.32
C THR A 127 20.87 -25.41 9.68
N PRO A 128 20.80 -26.76 9.74
CA PRO A 128 21.00 -27.47 11.00
C PRO A 128 22.44 -27.23 11.48
N PRO A 129 22.68 -27.17 12.81
CA PRO A 129 24.04 -27.17 13.33
C PRO A 129 24.75 -28.44 12.85
N ALA A 130 25.94 -28.26 12.28
CA ALA A 130 26.85 -29.34 11.91
C ALA A 130 27.44 -30.01 13.15
#